data_AF-A0A3N0WZK2-F1
#
_entry.id   AF-A0A3N0WZK2-F1
#
_cell.length_a   1.000
_cell.length_b   1.000
_cell.length_c   1.000
_cell.angle_alpha   90.00
_cell.angle_beta   90.00
_cell.angle_gamma   90.00
#
_symmetry.space_group_name_H-M   'P 1'
#
loop_
_entity.id
_entity.type
_entity.pdbx_description
1 polymer ?
#
loop_
_entity_poly.entity_id
_entity_poly.type
_entity_poly.pdbx_seq_one_letter_code
_entity_poly.pdbx_strand_id
1 'polypeptide(L)'
;MINNLRKEFEKVYFSNISTTKGLENLAGNIGVSKNSLRRFLGKIKNDSQLRLSTLNLISARLGYRDFQDFCDSFEKAEVSLDFELLDIYYGLVKGEGTRLNDRIFQKANFYFAEKILSNPKNLQEFIKRFAENEEALEYVLAWHPFYEKAAQKEYQDALLKLVKITKDAHIKVFAYSFVFYGRFMSENLTLEDASDLMKKIEQQVVKMRKENEVYMCFPEARYTIAKYFYMFLQEQKSAGEKISGGYILKNLPEKGGILFADQLIFRTYVSSGLNALQRHE
;
A
#
# COMPACT_ATOMS: atom_id res chain seq x y z
N MET A 1 -5.57 27.29 6.78
CA MET A 1 -5.35 25.84 6.89
C MET A 1 -6.37 25.08 7.74
N ILE A 2 -6.58 25.38 9.02
CA ILE A 2 -7.59 24.66 9.85
C ILE A 2 -9.00 24.67 9.21
N ASN A 3 -9.42 25.79 8.62
CA ASN A 3 -10.70 25.85 7.90
C ASN A 3 -10.75 24.97 6.64
N ASN A 4 -9.62 24.73 5.98
CA ASN A 4 -9.54 23.83 4.81
C ASN A 4 -9.61 22.38 5.27
N LEU A 5 -8.90 22.03 6.35
CA LEU A 5 -9.03 20.71 6.99
C LEU A 5 -10.47 20.46 7.44
N ARG A 6 -11.14 21.49 7.99
CA ARG A 6 -12.55 21.43 8.37
C ARG A 6 -13.45 21.15 7.17
N LYS A 7 -13.26 21.87 6.05
CA LYS A 7 -14.05 21.65 4.83
C LYS A 7 -13.88 20.23 4.30
N GLU A 8 -12.65 19.71 4.25
CA GLU A 8 -12.42 18.32 3.85
C GLU A 8 -13.04 17.33 4.82
N PHE A 9 -12.91 17.57 6.12
CA PHE A 9 -13.53 16.74 7.14
C PHE A 9 -15.05 16.70 7.03
N GLU A 10 -15.67 17.85 6.78
CA GLU A 10 -17.12 17.97 6.59
C GLU A 10 -17.58 17.29 5.30
N LYS A 11 -16.81 17.38 4.21
CA LYS A 11 -17.11 16.66 2.96
C LYS A 11 -17.13 15.15 3.15
N VAL A 12 -16.18 14.62 3.93
CA VAL A 12 -16.02 13.18 4.14
C VAL A 12 -17.02 12.61 5.14
N TYR A 13 -17.28 13.35 6.23
CA TYR A 13 -18.06 12.83 7.35
C TYR A 13 -19.43 13.50 7.49
N PHE A 14 -19.94 14.11 6.42
CA PHE A 14 -21.18 14.90 6.41
C PHE A 14 -22.35 14.18 7.12
N SER A 15 -22.60 12.91 6.79
CA SER A 15 -23.67 12.11 7.40
C SER A 15 -23.46 11.87 8.89
N ASN A 16 -22.22 11.60 9.32
CA ASN A 16 -21.87 11.34 10.71
C ASN A 16 -21.92 12.60 11.58
N ILE A 17 -21.48 13.75 11.07
CA ILE A 17 -21.45 15.01 11.85
C ILE A 17 -22.82 15.69 11.96
N SER A 18 -23.79 15.25 11.16
CA SER A 18 -25.17 15.77 11.13
C SER A 18 -26.04 15.30 12.29
N THR A 19 -25.66 14.20 12.96
CA THR A 19 -26.38 13.67 14.12
C THR A 19 -25.50 13.66 15.37
N THR A 20 -26.10 13.85 16.55
CA THR A 20 -25.36 13.83 17.82
C THR A 20 -24.69 12.48 18.07
N LYS A 21 -25.39 11.38 17.76
CA LYS A 21 -24.89 10.01 17.91
C LYS A 21 -23.78 9.69 16.90
N GLY A 22 -23.93 10.14 15.65
CA GLY A 22 -22.89 9.98 14.63
C GLY A 22 -21.61 10.74 14.99
N LEU A 23 -21.75 11.94 15.58
CA LEU A 23 -20.63 12.75 16.03
C LEU A 23 -19.88 12.11 17.21
N GLU A 24 -20.59 11.49 18.15
CA GLU A 24 -20.01 10.74 19.28
C GLU A 24 -19.22 9.53 18.81
N ASN A 25 -19.82 8.72 17.94
CA ASN A 25 -19.16 7.56 17.35
C ASN A 25 -17.92 7.97 16.55
N LEU A 26 -18.01 9.06 15.77
CA LEU A 26 -16.90 9.57 14.99
C LEU A 26 -15.76 10.09 15.87
N ALA A 27 -16.08 10.79 16.97
CA ALA A 27 -15.08 11.26 17.92
C ALA A 27 -14.32 10.08 18.57
N GLY A 28 -15.05 9.04 18.99
CA GLY A 28 -14.47 7.81 19.53
C GLY A 28 -13.55 7.11 18.53
N ASN A 29 -13.99 6.97 17.29
CA ASN A 29 -13.21 6.31 16.23
C ASN A 29 -11.93 7.07 15.85
N ILE A 30 -11.92 8.40 15.98
CA ILE A 30 -10.74 9.24 15.72
C ILE A 30 -9.81 9.27 16.94
N GLY A 31 -10.29 8.91 18.13
CA GLY A 31 -9.54 9.04 19.38
C GLY A 31 -9.48 10.48 19.90
N VAL A 32 -10.48 11.31 19.58
CA VAL A 32 -10.62 12.69 20.09
C VAL A 32 -11.85 12.82 20.97
N SER A 33 -11.84 13.77 21.91
CA SER A 33 -13.04 14.04 22.70
C SER A 33 -14.15 14.63 21.84
N LYS A 34 -15.41 14.32 22.16
CA LYS A 34 -16.61 14.92 21.51
C LYS A 34 -16.53 16.45 21.48
N ASN A 35 -16.05 17.08 22.56
CA ASN A 35 -15.93 18.52 22.65
C ASN A 35 -14.79 19.08 21.79
N SER A 36 -13.66 18.36 21.70
CA SER A 36 -12.57 18.71 20.77
C SER A 36 -13.05 18.69 19.32
N LEU A 37 -13.82 17.66 18.94
CA LEU A 37 -14.38 17.55 17.60
C LEU A 37 -15.44 18.63 17.31
N ARG A 38 -16.32 18.93 18.27
CA ARG A 38 -17.29 20.03 18.16
C ARG A 38 -16.61 21.39 18.02
N ARG A 39 -15.51 21.64 18.74
CA ARG A 39 -14.70 22.86 18.58
C ARG A 39 -14.03 22.90 17.22
N PHE A 40 -13.47 21.79 16.76
CA PHE A 40 -12.89 21.69 15.42
C PHE A 40 -13.90 22.07 14.34
N LEU A 41 -15.13 21.58 14.44
CA LEU A 41 -16.25 21.91 13.53
C LEU A 41 -16.86 23.31 13.74
N GLY A 42 -16.34 24.12 14.68
CA GLY A 42 -16.90 25.44 14.96
C GLY A 42 -18.28 25.43 15.65
N LYS A 43 -18.75 24.27 16.13
CA LYS A 43 -20.04 24.10 16.84
C LYS A 43 -20.00 24.55 18.30
N ILE A 44 -18.82 24.92 18.82
CA ILE A 44 -18.62 25.53 20.14
C ILE A 44 -17.66 26.71 19.94
N LYS A 45 -18.08 27.91 20.33
CA LYS A 45 -17.19 29.08 20.43
C LYS A 45 -16.48 29.02 21.79
N ASN A 46 -15.16 28.96 21.80
CA ASN A 46 -14.35 29.05 23.00
C ASN A 46 -12.96 29.61 22.63
N ASP A 47 -12.36 30.41 23.50
CA ASP A 47 -11.09 31.11 23.25
C ASP A 47 -9.86 30.18 23.30
N SER A 48 -10.03 28.93 23.76
CA SER A 48 -8.95 27.95 23.79
C SER A 48 -8.62 27.45 22.37
N GLN A 49 -7.36 27.63 21.94
CA GLN A 49 -6.87 27.11 20.66
C GLN A 49 -7.02 25.58 20.55
N LEU A 50 -7.36 25.10 19.36
CA LEU A 50 -7.36 23.68 19.02
C LEU A 50 -5.93 23.13 19.21
N ARG A 51 -5.80 22.06 20.01
CA ARG A 51 -4.51 21.42 20.24
C ARG A 51 -4.01 20.77 18.97
N LEU A 52 -2.71 20.88 18.70
CA LEU A 52 -2.06 20.24 17.55
C LEU A 52 -2.29 18.71 17.54
N SER A 53 -2.32 18.06 18.70
CA SER A 53 -2.63 16.62 18.80
C SER A 53 -4.01 16.27 18.26
N THR A 54 -5.01 17.14 18.45
CA THR A 54 -6.35 16.96 17.87
C THR A 54 -6.31 17.13 16.35
N LEU A 55 -5.57 18.12 15.85
CA LEU A 55 -5.41 18.33 14.41
C LEU A 55 -4.69 17.15 13.76
N ASN A 56 -3.64 16.62 14.38
CA ASN A 56 -2.91 15.45 13.89
C ASN A 56 -3.81 14.21 13.79
N LEU A 57 -4.64 13.94 14.80
CA LEU A 57 -5.57 12.80 14.77
C LEU A 57 -6.65 12.96 13.69
N ILE A 58 -7.15 14.19 13.49
CA ILE A 58 -8.11 14.50 12.44
C ILE A 58 -7.48 14.37 11.04
N SER A 59 -6.28 14.91 10.85
CA SER A 59 -5.51 14.77 9.61
C SER A 59 -5.16 13.31 9.32
N ALA A 60 -4.73 12.55 10.33
CA ALA A 60 -4.52 11.10 10.25
C ALA A 60 -5.77 10.36 9.77
N ARG A 61 -6.93 10.75 10.30
CA ARG A 61 -8.20 10.17 9.89
C ARG A 61 -8.55 10.48 8.43
N LEU A 62 -8.18 11.66 7.94
CA LEU A 62 -8.37 12.07 6.55
C LEU A 62 -7.31 11.51 5.59
N GLY A 63 -6.37 10.71 6.09
CA GLY A 63 -5.36 10.03 5.28
C GLY A 63 -4.05 10.82 5.11
N TYR A 64 -3.85 11.90 5.87
CA TYR A 64 -2.57 12.59 6.01
C TYR A 64 -1.75 11.96 7.15
N ARG A 65 -0.45 12.22 7.24
CA ARG A 65 0.37 11.77 8.39
C ARG A 65 -0.01 12.53 9.66
N ASP A 66 -0.10 13.85 9.54
CA ASP A 66 -0.33 14.81 10.61
C ASP A 66 -0.85 16.13 10.01
N PHE A 67 -1.01 17.15 10.84
CA PHE A 67 -1.52 18.43 10.37
C PHE A 67 -0.53 19.18 9.46
N GLN A 68 0.77 18.97 9.63
CA GLN A 68 1.78 19.61 8.77
C GLN A 68 1.75 18.99 7.38
N ASP A 69 1.65 17.67 7.29
CA ASP A 69 1.49 16.94 6.02
C ASP A 69 0.22 17.39 5.27
N PHE A 70 -0.88 17.65 5.99
CA PHE A 70 -2.06 18.29 5.41
C PHE A 70 -1.76 19.69 4.84
N CYS A 71 -0.96 20.50 5.54
CA CYS A 71 -0.62 21.83 5.08
C CYS A 71 0.26 21.79 3.81
N ASP A 72 1.30 20.98 3.83
CA ASP A 72 2.26 20.83 2.74
C ASP A 72 1.60 20.25 1.48
N SER A 73 0.69 19.30 1.66
CA SER A 73 -0.07 18.69 0.57
C SER A 73 -1.08 19.68 -0.01
N PHE A 74 -1.78 20.48 0.80
CA PHE A 74 -2.74 21.46 0.29
C PHE A 74 -2.12 22.42 -0.73
N GLU A 75 -0.84 22.79 -0.54
CA GLU A 75 -0.13 23.77 -1.37
C GLU A 75 0.43 23.23 -2.71
N LYS A 76 0.52 21.90 -2.93
CA LYS A 76 1.42 21.36 -3.98
C LYS A 76 0.83 20.51 -5.12
N ALA A 77 -0.47 20.30 -5.25
CA ALA A 77 -1.02 19.63 -6.45
C ALA A 77 -2.53 19.82 -6.59
N GLU A 78 -3.07 19.81 -7.80
CA GLU A 78 -4.51 19.61 -8.02
C GLU A 78 -4.79 18.12 -8.28
N VAL A 79 -5.96 17.66 -7.84
CA VAL A 79 -6.48 16.35 -8.20
C VAL A 79 -6.90 16.39 -9.66
N SER A 80 -6.29 15.54 -10.49
CA SER A 80 -6.48 15.53 -11.95
C SER A 80 -7.32 14.35 -12.46
N LEU A 81 -7.95 13.62 -11.55
CA LEU A 81 -8.76 12.44 -11.85
C LEU A 81 -10.25 12.72 -11.63
N ASP A 82 -11.05 12.20 -12.55
CA ASP A 82 -12.50 12.13 -12.37
C ASP A 82 -12.83 10.96 -11.44
N PHE A 83 -13.03 11.28 -10.16
CA PHE A 83 -13.39 10.27 -9.16
C PHE A 83 -14.85 9.82 -9.21
N GLU A 84 -15.73 10.57 -9.88
CA GLU A 84 -17.11 10.09 -10.11
C GLU A 84 -17.10 8.97 -11.14
N LEU A 85 -16.31 9.11 -12.21
CA LEU A 85 -16.06 8.01 -13.15
C LEU A 85 -15.45 6.79 -12.47
N LEU A 86 -14.45 7.01 -11.60
CA LEU A 86 -13.82 5.91 -10.85
C LEU A 86 -14.81 5.21 -9.91
N ASP A 87 -15.73 5.94 -9.28
CA ASP A 87 -16.77 5.34 -8.44
C ASP A 87 -17.71 4.44 -9.24
N ILE A 88 -18.13 4.88 -10.42
CA ILE A 88 -18.95 4.05 -11.31
C ILE A 88 -18.15 2.81 -11.71
N TYR A 89 -16.92 3.02 -12.19
CA TYR A 89 -16.08 1.95 -12.70
C TYR A 89 -15.73 0.90 -11.64
N TYR A 90 -15.21 1.32 -10.49
CA TYR A 90 -14.83 0.42 -9.40
C TYR A 90 -16.01 -0.01 -8.53
N GLY A 91 -17.13 0.69 -8.57
CA GLY A 91 -18.37 0.26 -7.95
C GLY A 91 -18.92 -1.01 -8.58
N LEU A 92 -18.71 -1.22 -9.89
CA LEU A 92 -19.16 -2.41 -10.62
C LEU A 92 -18.44 -3.70 -10.20
N VAL A 93 -17.23 -3.59 -9.63
CA VAL A 93 -16.41 -4.75 -9.25
C VAL A 93 -16.40 -5.02 -7.74
N LYS A 94 -17.08 -4.18 -6.95
CA LYS A 94 -17.08 -4.32 -5.49
C LYS A 94 -17.81 -5.59 -5.07
N GLY A 95 -17.10 -6.52 -4.43
CA GLY A 95 -17.63 -7.81 -3.99
C GLY A 95 -17.66 -8.90 -5.06
N GLU A 96 -17.20 -8.62 -6.28
CA GLU A 96 -17.15 -9.59 -7.39
C GLU A 96 -15.84 -10.39 -7.44
N GLY A 97 -14.85 -9.98 -6.65
CA GLY A 97 -13.48 -10.50 -6.68
C GLY A 97 -12.67 -10.03 -7.89
N THR A 98 -11.34 -10.06 -7.78
CA THR A 98 -10.45 -9.71 -8.88
C THR A 98 -10.20 -10.92 -9.79
N ARG A 99 -10.23 -10.73 -11.12
CA ARG A 99 -10.04 -11.82 -12.11
C ARG A 99 -8.94 -11.50 -13.11
N LEU A 100 -8.02 -12.45 -13.28
CA LEU A 100 -6.89 -12.38 -14.20
C LEU A 100 -7.27 -12.19 -15.67
N ASN A 101 -8.41 -12.71 -16.11
CA ASN A 101 -8.72 -12.83 -17.53
C ASN A 101 -9.69 -11.77 -18.08
N ASP A 102 -10.03 -10.76 -17.29
CA ASP A 102 -10.97 -9.73 -17.73
C ASP A 102 -10.25 -8.65 -18.56
N ARG A 103 -9.93 -9.00 -19.81
CA ARG A 103 -9.07 -8.21 -20.71
C ARG A 103 -9.56 -6.79 -20.96
N ILE A 104 -10.87 -6.55 -20.89
CA ILE A 104 -11.46 -5.20 -21.03
C ILE A 104 -11.14 -4.35 -19.79
N PHE A 105 -11.18 -4.95 -18.61
CA PHE A 105 -10.84 -4.26 -17.36
C PHE A 105 -9.34 -3.99 -17.26
N GLN A 106 -8.47 -4.87 -17.76
CA GLN A 106 -7.01 -4.69 -17.64
C GLN A 106 -6.48 -3.38 -18.26
N LYS A 107 -6.94 -2.99 -19.45
CA LYS A 107 -6.44 -1.75 -20.09
C LYS A 107 -6.90 -0.50 -19.35
N ALA A 108 -8.16 -0.47 -18.93
CA ALA A 108 -8.71 0.64 -18.15
C ALA A 108 -8.06 0.70 -16.75
N ASN A 109 -7.90 -0.45 -16.09
CA ASN A 109 -7.19 -0.55 -14.82
C ASN A 109 -5.74 -0.08 -14.92
N PHE A 110 -5.01 -0.47 -15.96
CA PHE A 110 -3.65 -0.01 -16.18
C PHE A 110 -3.60 1.52 -16.32
N TYR A 111 -4.48 2.10 -17.15
CA TYR A 111 -4.56 3.55 -17.36
C TYR A 111 -4.90 4.30 -16.07
N PHE A 112 -5.90 3.83 -15.32
CA PHE A 112 -6.27 4.46 -14.05
C PHE A 112 -5.18 4.27 -13.00
N ALA A 113 -4.58 3.08 -12.89
CA ALA A 113 -3.48 2.82 -11.97
C ALA A 113 -2.30 3.76 -12.23
N GLU A 114 -1.90 3.95 -13.48
CA GLU A 114 -0.83 4.90 -13.84
C GLU A 114 -1.18 6.32 -13.38
N LYS A 115 -2.38 6.82 -13.68
CA LYS A 115 -2.82 8.17 -13.26
C LYS A 115 -2.98 8.34 -11.74
N ILE A 116 -3.39 7.28 -11.05
CA ILE A 116 -3.56 7.27 -9.59
C ILE A 116 -2.17 7.27 -8.94
N LEU A 117 -1.29 6.37 -9.35
CA LEU A 117 0.01 6.14 -8.73
C LEU A 117 1.05 7.20 -9.10
N SER A 118 0.91 7.88 -10.24
CA SER A 118 1.82 8.95 -10.66
C SER A 118 1.63 10.25 -9.89
N ASN A 119 0.47 10.49 -9.27
CA ASN A 119 0.16 11.71 -8.53
C ASN A 119 -0.19 11.39 -7.06
N PRO A 120 0.59 11.88 -6.07
CA PRO A 120 0.37 11.60 -4.66
C PRO A 120 -1.03 11.97 -4.14
N LYS A 121 -1.64 13.07 -4.61
CA LYS A 121 -3.02 13.44 -4.22
C LYS A 121 -4.06 12.53 -4.81
N ASN A 122 -3.85 12.08 -6.05
CA ASN A 122 -4.72 11.09 -6.68
C ASN A 122 -4.66 9.77 -5.91
N LEU A 123 -3.46 9.28 -5.57
CA LEU A 123 -3.30 8.10 -4.72
C LEU A 123 -4.00 8.31 -3.38
N GLN A 124 -3.78 9.44 -2.73
CA GLN A 124 -4.39 9.74 -1.43
C GLN A 124 -5.92 9.70 -1.49
N GLU A 125 -6.53 10.43 -2.43
CA GLU A 125 -7.99 10.48 -2.57
C GLU A 125 -8.54 9.13 -3.02
N PHE A 126 -7.82 8.38 -3.85
CA PHE A 126 -8.18 7.00 -4.23
C PHE A 126 -8.23 6.07 -3.02
N ILE A 127 -7.16 6.02 -2.23
CA ILE A 127 -7.10 5.20 -1.01
C ILE A 127 -8.23 5.56 -0.04
N LYS A 128 -8.54 6.85 0.08
CA LYS A 128 -9.59 7.34 0.97
C LYS A 128 -10.98 6.95 0.47
N ARG A 129 -11.25 7.13 -0.82
CA ARG A 129 -12.57 6.86 -1.44
C ARG A 129 -12.86 5.37 -1.53
N PHE A 130 -11.85 4.56 -1.81
CA PHE A 130 -11.97 3.10 -1.99
C PHE A 130 -11.47 2.29 -0.79
N ALA A 131 -11.39 2.88 0.41
CA ALA A 131 -10.83 2.25 1.61
C ALA A 131 -11.49 0.90 1.99
N GLU A 132 -12.76 0.71 1.60
CA GLU A 132 -13.55 -0.51 1.86
C GLU A 132 -13.85 -1.31 0.58
N ASN A 133 -13.18 -0.99 -0.53
CA ASN A 133 -13.31 -1.70 -1.80
C ASN A 133 -11.99 -2.45 -2.05
N GLU A 134 -11.94 -3.70 -1.60
CA GLU A 134 -10.78 -4.58 -1.71
C GLU A 134 -10.34 -4.72 -3.17
N GLU A 135 -11.29 -4.98 -4.07
CA GLU A 135 -11.01 -5.24 -5.48
C GLU A 135 -10.42 -4.02 -6.20
N ALA A 136 -10.93 -2.82 -5.93
CA ALA A 136 -10.39 -1.59 -6.51
C ALA A 136 -8.94 -1.36 -6.07
N LEU A 137 -8.68 -1.56 -4.78
CA LEU A 137 -7.34 -1.39 -4.21
C LEU A 137 -6.37 -2.46 -4.74
N GLU A 138 -6.82 -3.69 -4.91
CA GLU A 138 -6.03 -4.74 -5.54
C GLU A 138 -5.68 -4.39 -6.98
N TYR A 139 -6.67 -4.05 -7.81
CA TYR A 139 -6.45 -3.74 -9.24
C TYR A 139 -5.42 -2.64 -9.42
N VAL A 140 -5.52 -1.58 -8.62
CA VAL A 140 -4.61 -0.43 -8.75
C VAL A 140 -3.24 -0.71 -8.14
N LEU A 141 -3.19 -1.31 -6.94
CA LEU A 141 -1.93 -1.37 -6.17
C LEU A 141 -1.13 -2.64 -6.43
N ALA A 142 -1.78 -3.78 -6.67
CA ALA A 142 -1.16 -5.09 -6.72
C ALA A 142 -1.05 -5.67 -8.13
N TRP A 143 -2.11 -5.53 -8.93
CA TRP A 143 -2.12 -6.01 -10.32
C TRP A 143 -1.28 -5.13 -11.27
N HIS A 144 -1.09 -3.86 -10.92
CA HIS A 144 -0.30 -2.89 -11.68
C HIS A 144 0.79 -2.23 -10.82
N PRO A 145 1.82 -3.00 -10.40
CA PRO A 145 2.91 -2.47 -9.57
C PRO A 145 3.66 -1.32 -10.25
N PHE A 146 3.76 -0.18 -9.57
CA PHE A 146 4.47 0.99 -10.12
C PHE A 146 5.87 1.13 -9.53
N TYR A 147 6.84 0.52 -10.21
CA TYR A 147 8.22 0.36 -9.75
C TYR A 147 8.97 1.67 -9.53
N GLU A 148 8.74 2.67 -10.38
CA GLU A 148 9.37 3.99 -10.24
C GLU A 148 9.04 4.65 -8.90
N LYS A 149 7.95 4.23 -8.27
CA LYS A 149 7.46 4.73 -6.99
C LYS A 149 7.67 3.75 -5.85
N ALA A 150 8.34 2.61 -6.06
CA ALA A 150 8.49 1.56 -5.05
C ALA A 150 9.16 2.08 -3.76
N ALA A 151 10.15 2.96 -3.90
CA ALA A 151 10.85 3.59 -2.77
C ALA A 151 10.03 4.70 -2.07
N GLN A 152 8.91 5.15 -2.65
CA GLN A 152 8.10 6.23 -2.10
C GLN A 152 7.22 5.74 -0.95
N LYS A 153 7.25 6.48 0.16
CA LYS A 153 6.56 6.10 1.39
C LYS A 153 5.04 6.04 1.21
N GLU A 154 4.47 6.96 0.44
CA GLU A 154 3.02 7.06 0.19
C GLU A 154 2.50 5.79 -0.49
N TYR A 155 3.26 5.27 -1.45
CA TYR A 155 2.90 4.03 -2.16
C TYR A 155 3.08 2.80 -1.27
N GLN A 156 4.15 2.76 -0.47
CA GLN A 156 4.35 1.70 0.53
C GLN A 156 3.22 1.68 1.57
N ASP A 157 2.80 2.85 2.06
CA ASP A 157 1.70 2.99 3.01
C ASP A 157 0.36 2.55 2.39
N ALA A 158 0.13 2.83 1.10
CA ALA A 158 -1.02 2.34 0.35
C ALA A 158 -1.04 0.80 0.27
N LEU A 159 0.09 0.17 -0.05
CA LEU A 159 0.23 -1.30 -0.05
C LEU A 159 -0.01 -1.90 1.34
N LEU A 160 0.49 -1.27 2.40
CA LEU A 160 0.26 -1.72 3.78
C LEU A 160 -1.20 -1.53 4.23
N LYS A 161 -1.94 -0.58 3.66
CA LYS A 161 -3.40 -0.47 3.85
C LYS A 161 -4.13 -1.60 3.14
N LEU A 162 -3.78 -1.90 1.89
CA LEU A 162 -4.34 -3.04 1.13
C LEU A 162 -4.19 -4.35 1.92
N VAL A 163 -3.00 -4.63 2.43
CA VAL A 163 -2.70 -5.83 3.24
C VAL A 163 -3.66 -6.04 4.41
N LYS A 164 -4.15 -4.96 5.02
CA LYS A 164 -5.06 -5.03 6.18
C LYS A 164 -6.47 -5.44 5.80
N ILE A 165 -6.89 -5.16 4.58
CA ILE A 165 -8.27 -5.41 4.13
C ILE A 165 -8.36 -6.64 3.25
N THR A 166 -7.33 -6.93 2.44
CA THR A 166 -7.39 -8.06 1.50
C THR A 166 -7.44 -9.39 2.25
N LYS A 167 -8.19 -10.35 1.73
CA LYS A 167 -8.26 -11.72 2.23
C LYS A 167 -7.24 -12.61 1.54
N ASP A 168 -6.82 -12.23 0.34
CA ASP A 168 -6.01 -13.03 -0.55
C ASP A 168 -4.55 -13.08 -0.11
N ALA A 169 -4.09 -14.28 0.24
CA ALA A 169 -2.73 -14.50 0.72
C ALA A 169 -1.69 -14.11 -0.34
N HIS A 170 -1.96 -14.38 -1.61
CA HIS A 170 -1.05 -14.09 -2.72
C HIS A 170 -0.84 -12.57 -2.93
N ILE A 171 -1.90 -11.76 -2.73
CA ILE A 171 -1.82 -10.30 -2.72
C ILE A 171 -0.98 -9.81 -1.53
N LYS A 172 -1.14 -10.41 -0.35
CA LYS A 172 -0.31 -10.05 0.82
C LYS A 172 1.17 -10.39 0.63
N VAL A 173 1.47 -11.56 0.04
CA VAL A 173 2.85 -11.94 -0.32
C VAL A 173 3.44 -10.89 -1.26
N PHE A 174 2.70 -10.53 -2.33
CA PHE A 174 3.13 -9.48 -3.24
C PHE A 174 3.36 -8.15 -2.51
N ALA A 175 2.39 -7.64 -1.77
CA ALA A 175 2.42 -6.31 -1.19
C ALA A 175 3.53 -6.16 -0.14
N TYR A 176 3.68 -7.12 0.78
CA TYR A 176 4.78 -7.10 1.74
C TYR A 176 6.14 -7.21 1.05
N SER A 177 6.28 -8.08 0.05
CA SER A 177 7.54 -8.24 -0.69
C SER A 177 7.88 -6.99 -1.50
N PHE A 178 6.88 -6.29 -2.04
CA PHE A 178 7.08 -5.06 -2.79
C PHE A 178 7.45 -3.89 -1.87
N VAL A 179 6.87 -3.82 -0.67
CA VAL A 179 7.31 -2.88 0.38
C VAL A 179 8.74 -3.18 0.82
N PHE A 180 9.09 -4.46 1.00
CA PHE A 180 10.46 -4.88 1.30
C PHE A 180 11.42 -4.37 0.21
N TYR A 181 11.11 -4.67 -1.05
CA TYR A 181 11.89 -4.20 -2.20
C TYR A 181 12.05 -2.68 -2.20
N GLY A 182 10.95 -1.94 -2.06
CA GLY A 182 10.98 -0.48 -2.03
C GLY A 182 11.85 0.10 -0.93
N ARG A 183 11.75 -0.44 0.29
CA ARG A 183 12.58 -0.01 1.42
C ARG A 183 14.05 -0.33 1.20
N PHE A 184 14.35 -1.52 0.68
CA PHE A 184 15.71 -1.92 0.31
C PHE A 184 16.32 -0.95 -0.72
N MET A 185 15.60 -0.67 -1.80
CA MET A 185 16.04 0.27 -2.85
C MET A 185 16.19 1.71 -2.35
N SER A 186 15.50 2.08 -1.27
CA SER A 186 15.62 3.40 -0.64
C SER A 186 16.73 3.49 0.41
N GLU A 187 17.49 2.41 0.63
CA GLU A 187 18.53 2.28 1.67
C GLU A 187 18.03 2.51 3.11
N ASN A 188 16.71 2.47 3.33
CA ASN A 188 16.06 2.70 4.63
C ASN A 188 15.56 1.40 5.28
N LEU A 189 16.05 0.24 4.85
CA LEU A 189 15.63 -1.04 5.39
C LEU A 189 16.62 -1.55 6.45
N THR A 190 16.28 -1.38 7.72
CA THR A 190 17.04 -1.96 8.84
C THR A 190 16.88 -3.49 8.87
N LEU A 191 17.83 -4.20 9.49
CA LEU A 191 17.72 -5.66 9.59
C LEU A 191 16.53 -6.09 10.46
N GLU A 192 16.23 -5.32 11.51
CA GLU A 192 15.07 -5.54 12.37
C GLU A 192 13.77 -5.41 11.57
N ASP A 193 13.60 -4.33 10.80
CA ASP A 193 12.44 -4.13 9.92
C ASP A 193 12.36 -5.22 8.84
N ALA A 194 13.50 -5.60 8.26
CA ALA A 194 13.58 -6.66 7.27
C ALA A 194 13.15 -8.01 7.85
N SER A 195 13.58 -8.33 9.08
CA SER A 195 13.20 -9.56 9.77
C SER A 195 11.69 -9.61 10.02
N ASP A 196 11.10 -8.51 10.46
CA ASP A 196 9.66 -8.43 10.73
C ASP A 196 8.82 -8.49 9.45
N LEU A 197 9.26 -7.85 8.37
CA LEU A 197 8.63 -7.99 7.06
C LEU A 197 8.77 -9.43 6.53
N MET A 198 9.94 -10.05 6.66
CA MET A 198 10.17 -11.42 6.17
C MET A 198 9.27 -12.43 6.88
N LYS A 199 9.12 -12.35 8.21
CA LYS A 199 8.18 -13.21 8.96
C LYS A 199 6.74 -13.08 8.43
N LYS A 200 6.30 -11.85 8.15
CA LYS A 200 4.97 -11.60 7.57
C LYS A 200 4.84 -12.18 6.16
N ILE A 201 5.86 -12.04 5.33
CA ILE A 201 5.89 -12.61 3.98
C ILE A 201 5.80 -14.14 4.07
N GLU A 202 6.67 -14.79 4.84
CA GLU A 202 6.74 -16.25 4.97
C GLU A 202 5.42 -16.85 5.51
N GLN A 203 4.80 -16.20 6.48
CA GLN A 203 3.48 -16.60 6.97
C GLN A 203 2.43 -16.62 5.85
N GLN A 204 2.42 -15.59 4.99
CA GLN A 204 1.49 -15.50 3.87
C GLN A 204 1.87 -16.43 2.72
N VAL A 205 3.16 -16.72 2.49
CA VAL A 205 3.61 -17.70 1.48
C VAL A 205 3.09 -19.09 1.83
N VAL A 206 3.20 -19.51 3.10
CA VAL A 206 2.65 -20.79 3.55
C VAL A 206 1.14 -20.85 3.34
N LYS A 207 0.43 -19.76 3.64
CA LYS A 207 -1.02 -19.66 3.43
C LYS A 207 -1.38 -19.73 1.94
N MET A 208 -0.73 -18.91 1.11
CA MET A 208 -0.91 -18.85 -0.34
C MET A 208 -0.74 -20.22 -0.99
N ARG A 209 0.35 -20.93 -0.68
CA ARG A 209 0.64 -22.27 -1.25
C ARG A 209 -0.36 -23.34 -0.82
N LYS A 210 -1.05 -23.16 0.31
CA LYS A 210 -2.13 -24.06 0.76
C LYS A 210 -3.46 -23.75 0.08
N GLU A 211 -3.72 -22.46 -0.18
CA GLU A 211 -4.99 -21.99 -0.74
C GLU A 211 -5.07 -22.08 -2.27
N ASN A 212 -3.92 -22.17 -2.95
CA ASN A 212 -3.86 -22.15 -4.41
C ASN A 212 -3.27 -23.47 -4.92
N GLU A 213 -4.05 -24.19 -5.72
CA GLU A 213 -3.58 -25.38 -6.44
C GLU A 213 -2.63 -25.05 -7.59
N VAL A 214 -2.70 -23.79 -8.07
CA VAL A 214 -1.85 -23.26 -9.15
C VAL A 214 -0.68 -22.48 -8.55
N TYR A 215 0.49 -22.64 -9.18
CA TYR A 215 1.68 -21.90 -8.81
C TYR A 215 1.53 -20.39 -9.09
N MET A 216 1.54 -19.58 -8.03
CA MET A 216 1.40 -18.12 -8.13
C MET A 216 2.74 -17.47 -8.46
N CYS A 217 3.13 -17.51 -9.74
CA CYS A 217 4.48 -17.17 -10.19
C CYS A 217 4.96 -15.75 -9.81
N PHE A 218 4.10 -14.75 -9.89
CA PHE A 218 4.45 -13.36 -9.58
C PHE A 218 4.73 -13.16 -8.07
N PRO A 219 3.81 -13.50 -7.14
CA PRO A 219 4.11 -13.48 -5.70
C PRO A 219 5.34 -14.31 -5.31
N GLU A 220 5.54 -15.48 -5.91
CA GLU A 220 6.70 -16.34 -5.64
C GLU A 220 8.03 -15.70 -6.05
N ALA A 221 8.05 -15.05 -7.23
CA ALA A 221 9.23 -14.32 -7.68
C ALA A 221 9.54 -13.13 -6.75
N ARG A 222 8.52 -12.40 -6.31
CA ARG A 222 8.65 -11.27 -5.37
C ARG A 222 9.19 -11.73 -4.02
N TYR A 223 8.63 -12.79 -3.46
CA TYR A 223 9.11 -13.41 -2.23
C TYR A 223 10.58 -13.83 -2.36
N THR A 224 10.93 -14.47 -3.49
CA THR A 224 12.31 -14.90 -3.75
C THR A 224 13.28 -13.72 -3.76
N ILE A 225 12.93 -12.61 -4.42
CA ILE A 225 13.74 -11.38 -4.41
C ILE A 225 13.90 -10.85 -2.98
N ALA A 226 12.81 -10.73 -2.22
CA ALA A 226 12.86 -10.26 -0.84
C ALA A 226 13.75 -11.14 0.04
N LYS A 227 13.70 -12.46 -0.16
CA LYS A 227 14.56 -13.42 0.55
C LYS A 227 16.04 -13.19 0.25
N TYR A 228 16.41 -12.97 -1.02
CA TYR A 228 17.79 -12.65 -1.38
C TYR A 228 18.25 -11.33 -0.77
N PHE A 229 17.42 -10.30 -0.80
CA PHE A 229 17.75 -9.02 -0.16
C PHE A 229 17.92 -9.16 1.34
N TYR A 230 17.07 -9.97 2.00
CA TYR A 230 17.21 -10.24 3.42
C TYR A 230 18.49 -10.99 3.76
N MET A 231 18.84 -12.00 2.99
CA MET A 231 20.11 -12.71 3.13
C MET A 231 21.29 -11.74 2.96
N PHE A 232 21.29 -10.92 1.92
CA PHE A 232 22.31 -9.90 1.71
C PHE A 232 22.46 -8.94 2.91
N LEU A 233 21.36 -8.49 3.51
CA LEU A 233 21.40 -7.64 4.72
C LEU A 233 21.95 -8.39 5.94
N GLN A 234 21.58 -9.66 6.13
CA GLN A 234 22.14 -10.51 7.20
C GLN A 234 23.65 -10.69 7.00
N GLU A 235 24.08 -10.85 5.76
CA GLU A 235 25.46 -11.08 5.37
C GLU A 235 26.28 -9.80 5.49
N GLN A 236 25.76 -8.62 5.11
CA GLN A 236 26.43 -7.33 5.40
C GLN A 236 26.65 -7.11 6.90
N LYS A 237 25.70 -7.54 7.76
CA LYS A 237 25.88 -7.53 9.23
C LYS A 237 26.91 -8.57 9.69
N SER A 238 27.12 -9.63 8.90
CA SER A 238 28.04 -10.74 9.19
C SER A 238 29.42 -10.61 8.47
N ALA A 239 29.58 -9.67 7.53
CA ALA A 239 30.69 -9.63 6.59
C ALA A 239 31.94 -8.97 7.18
N GLY A 240 32.70 -9.76 7.93
CA GLY A 240 34.09 -10.04 7.57
C GLY A 240 34.24 -11.08 6.43
N GLU A 241 33.16 -11.73 5.97
CA GLU A 241 33.18 -12.68 4.86
C GLU A 241 32.34 -12.19 3.68
N LYS A 242 33.03 -11.85 2.58
CA LYS A 242 32.46 -11.56 1.27
C LYS A 242 31.81 -12.80 0.70
N ILE A 243 30.58 -12.69 0.22
CA ILE A 243 29.97 -13.79 -0.50
C ILE A 243 30.24 -13.64 -1.99
N SER A 244 30.85 -14.69 -2.52
CA SER A 244 31.15 -14.87 -3.92
C SER A 244 29.87 -14.85 -4.76
N GLY A 245 29.91 -14.16 -5.91
CA GLY A 245 28.83 -13.97 -6.89
C GLY A 245 28.27 -15.22 -7.56
N GLY A 246 27.85 -16.21 -6.77
CA GLY A 246 27.28 -17.48 -7.18
C GLY A 246 25.99 -17.79 -6.44
N TYR A 247 25.07 -16.83 -6.31
CA TYR A 247 23.72 -17.12 -5.79
C TYR A 247 22.88 -17.77 -6.89
N ILE A 248 22.95 -19.10 -6.94
CA ILE A 248 22.21 -19.94 -7.90
C ILE A 248 20.72 -19.88 -7.56
N LEU A 249 19.87 -19.72 -8.59
CA LEU A 249 18.40 -19.83 -8.62
C LEU A 249 17.87 -21.21 -8.15
N LYS A 250 18.25 -21.71 -6.96
CA LYS A 250 17.86 -23.02 -6.43
C LYS A 250 16.41 -23.08 -5.93
N ASN A 251 15.66 -21.97 -5.99
CA ASN A 251 14.28 -21.88 -5.48
C ASN A 251 13.20 -22.09 -6.54
N LEU A 252 13.54 -22.50 -7.77
CA LEU A 252 12.52 -23.06 -8.66
C LEU A 252 12.04 -24.38 -8.04
N PRO A 253 10.73 -24.63 -7.91
CA PRO A 253 10.26 -25.95 -7.52
C PRO A 253 10.79 -26.97 -8.54
N GLU A 254 11.78 -27.78 -8.13
CA GLU A 254 12.45 -28.73 -9.04
C GLU A 254 11.51 -29.85 -9.52
N LYS A 255 10.29 -29.98 -8.97
CA LYS A 255 9.31 -31.00 -9.37
C LYS A 255 7.87 -30.50 -9.29
N GLY A 256 7.09 -30.76 -10.35
CA GLY A 256 5.62 -30.75 -10.33
C GLY A 256 4.94 -29.63 -11.15
N GLY A 257 4.88 -29.78 -12.47
CA GLY A 257 3.77 -29.24 -13.27
C GLY A 257 3.69 -27.73 -13.55
N ILE A 258 4.71 -26.92 -13.24
CA ILE A 258 4.69 -25.47 -13.54
C ILE A 258 4.89 -25.23 -15.03
N LEU A 259 4.02 -24.41 -15.63
CA LEU A 259 4.10 -24.05 -17.05
C LEU A 259 5.42 -23.35 -17.38
N PHE A 260 5.97 -23.61 -18.56
CA PHE A 260 7.22 -22.99 -19.02
C PHE A 260 7.18 -21.46 -18.97
N ALA A 261 6.03 -20.86 -19.30
CA ALA A 261 5.84 -19.41 -19.25
C ALA A 261 6.03 -18.85 -17.83
N ASP A 262 5.51 -19.53 -16.81
CA ASP A 262 5.66 -19.11 -15.40
C ASP A 262 7.12 -19.22 -14.94
N GLN A 263 7.84 -20.24 -15.40
CA GLN A 263 9.27 -20.39 -15.12
C GLN A 263 10.08 -19.24 -15.76
N LEU A 264 9.75 -18.85 -16.99
CA LEU A 264 10.41 -17.74 -17.68
C LEU A 264 10.14 -16.39 -16.98
N ILE A 265 8.89 -16.14 -16.60
CA ILE A 265 8.51 -14.93 -15.83
C ILE A 265 9.27 -14.90 -14.51
N PHE A 266 9.23 -15.99 -13.74
CA PHE A 266 9.92 -16.09 -12.46
C PHE A 266 11.42 -15.76 -12.60
N ARG A 267 12.11 -16.43 -13.53
CA ARG A 267 13.55 -16.22 -13.77
C ARG A 267 13.85 -14.78 -14.16
N THR A 268 13.03 -14.18 -15.04
CA THR A 268 13.23 -12.79 -15.48
C THR A 268 13.14 -11.81 -14.31
N TYR A 269 12.13 -11.96 -13.46
CA TYR A 269 11.94 -11.08 -12.29
C TYR A 269 13.05 -11.27 -11.27
N VAL A 270 13.42 -12.51 -10.95
CA VAL A 270 14.47 -12.78 -9.96
C VAL A 270 15.83 -12.30 -10.47
N SER A 271 16.17 -12.52 -11.74
CA SER A 271 17.41 -11.99 -12.33
C SER A 271 17.47 -10.46 -12.26
N SER A 272 16.35 -9.77 -12.51
CA SER A 272 16.28 -8.31 -12.35
C SER A 272 16.55 -7.87 -10.90
N GLY A 273 16.00 -8.60 -9.91
CA GLY A 273 16.28 -8.36 -8.50
C GLY A 273 17.75 -8.61 -8.13
N LEU A 274 18.35 -9.69 -8.63
CA LEU A 274 19.76 -10.01 -8.41
C LEU A 274 20.70 -8.97 -9.04
N ASN A 275 20.38 -8.46 -10.24
CA ASN A 275 21.12 -7.36 -10.84
C ASN A 275 21.06 -6.08 -10.00
N ALA A 276 20.00 -5.90 -9.19
CA ALA A 276 19.94 -4.78 -8.25
C ALA A 276 20.94 -4.96 -7.10
N LEU A 277 21.14 -6.18 -6.59
CA LEU A 277 22.15 -6.48 -5.56
C LEU A 277 23.57 -6.17 -6.03
N GLN A 278 23.93 -6.51 -7.27
CA GLN A 278 25.25 -6.20 -7.85
C GLN A 278 25.56 -4.70 -7.92
N ARG A 279 24.53 -3.83 -7.87
CA ARG A 279 24.74 -2.37 -7.81
C ARG A 279 25.00 -1.85 -6.39
N HIS A 280 24.76 -2.69 -5.37
CA HIS A 280 25.01 -2.42 -3.96
C HIS A 280 26.28 -3.14 -3.43
N GLU A 281 26.97 -3.90 -4.28
CA GLU A 281 28.33 -4.43 -4.07
C GLU A 281 29.39 -3.40 -4.49
#